data_AF-A0AAW2WE95-F1
#
_entry.id   AF-A0AAW2WE95-F1
#
_cell.length_a   1.000
_cell.length_b   1.000
_cell.length_c   1.000
_cell.angle_alpha   90.00
_cell.angle_beta   90.00
_cell.angle_gamma   90.00
#
_symmetry.space_group_name_H-M   'P 1'
#
loop_
_entity.id
_entity.type
_entity.pdbx_description
1 polymer ?
#
loop_
_entity_poly.entity_id
_entity_poly.type
_entity_poly.pdbx_seq_one_letter_code
_entity_poly.pdbx_strand_id
1 'polypeptide(L)'
;MARHARVAAYKVCWLGGCLGSDILAGMEKAIEDGAHILSLSLGGSLSEYFRDTVAIGAFAATSKGILVSCSAGNGGPGPGSLSNVAPWITTIGAGTMDRQFPAYVTLGNGKKLTGASLYSGKSLPGSLMPLVYARNVSSTSNGNLCTKGSLIPEKVKGKIVICDRGMNPRAQKSLEVKDAGGIGMVLSNTDAFGEELVADAHFIPTAAVGQIAGDEIKKYILSEPNPSATIASAGTQLGVQPSPVVAAFSSRGPNPITPDILKPDLMAPGVNILAGWTGKVGPTGLPEDTRHVGFNIISGTSMSCPHVSGLAALVKAAHPEWSPAAIRSALMTTAYNKYKNGERIQDVATGMAATPLDYGAGHVDPVSALDPGLVYDITVEDYLDFLCAIKYSSSMIKIITKQDYSCKVDKEYSVAGLNYPSFAVPLQTASGPNGGSSAPTIVKYTRTLTNVGNAATYKVTISQETEAVKILVLPEVLDFSNPNERKTYTVTFTARSMPSGTTSFAHLEWSDGKHIVASPIALNLQGAETSPTVSLHPQNWGEPTSL
;
A
#
# COMPACT_ATOMS: atom_id res chain seq x y z
N MET A 1 -5.90 0.93 -16.85
CA MET A 1 -6.90 -0.15 -16.73
C MET A 1 -8.12 0.06 -17.62
N ALA A 2 -8.88 1.16 -17.49
CA ALA A 2 -10.06 1.41 -18.33
C ALA A 2 -9.78 2.39 -19.50
N ARG A 3 -9.37 1.88 -20.67
CA ARG A 3 -8.92 2.73 -21.79
C ARG A 3 -9.99 3.65 -22.43
N HIS A 4 -11.27 3.35 -22.24
CA HIS A 4 -12.38 4.16 -22.77
C HIS A 4 -13.11 4.97 -21.68
N ALA A 5 -12.66 4.90 -20.42
CA ALA A 5 -13.21 5.73 -19.36
C ALA A 5 -12.91 7.20 -19.67
N ARG A 6 -13.87 8.08 -19.37
CA ARG A 6 -13.66 9.52 -19.42
C ARG A 6 -12.90 9.96 -18.18
N VAL A 7 -12.01 10.94 -18.34
CA VAL A 7 -11.19 11.49 -17.25
C VAL A 7 -11.60 12.94 -17.04
N ALA A 8 -11.98 13.28 -15.80
CA ALA A 8 -12.11 14.64 -15.33
C ALA A 8 -11.00 14.90 -14.30
N ALA A 9 -10.23 15.97 -14.50
CA ALA A 9 -9.07 16.28 -13.66
C ALA A 9 -9.38 17.47 -12.74
N TYR A 10 -9.27 17.25 -11.44
CA TYR A 10 -9.44 18.26 -10.40
C TYR A 10 -8.09 18.49 -9.73
N LYS A 11 -7.44 19.60 -10.05
CA LYS A 11 -6.11 19.90 -9.52
C LYS A 11 -6.23 20.46 -8.10
N VAL A 12 -5.79 19.68 -7.12
CA VAL A 12 -5.84 20.02 -5.69
C VAL A 12 -4.46 20.05 -5.01
N CYS A 13 -3.41 19.75 -5.77
CA CYS A 13 -2.03 19.73 -5.31
C CYS A 13 -1.19 20.75 -6.09
N TRP A 14 -0.29 21.41 -5.37
CA TRP A 14 0.61 22.43 -5.86
C TRP A 14 2.04 22.14 -5.37
N LEU A 15 3.00 22.99 -5.73
CA LEU A 15 4.39 22.83 -5.28
C LEU A 15 4.52 22.81 -3.75
N GLY A 16 3.61 23.49 -3.03
CA GLY A 16 3.54 23.51 -1.57
C GLY A 16 2.78 22.33 -0.95
N GLY A 17 2.37 21.34 -1.74
CA GLY A 17 1.57 20.19 -1.32
C GLY A 17 0.09 20.33 -1.66
N CYS A 18 -0.72 19.46 -1.05
CA CYS A 18 -2.16 19.38 -1.25
C CYS A 18 -2.88 19.91 0.00
N LEU A 19 -3.49 21.10 -0.10
CA LEU A 19 -4.21 21.66 1.04
C LEU A 19 -5.55 20.93 1.24
N GLY A 20 -5.93 20.66 2.49
CA GLY A 20 -7.19 19.99 2.81
C GLY A 20 -8.43 20.71 2.26
N SER A 21 -8.39 22.05 2.20
CA SER A 21 -9.44 22.87 1.57
C SER A 21 -9.56 22.61 0.07
N ASP A 22 -8.43 22.54 -0.63
CA ASP A 22 -8.39 22.31 -2.08
C ASP A 22 -8.86 20.89 -2.40
N ILE A 23 -8.43 19.91 -1.60
CA ILE A 23 -8.87 18.52 -1.70
C ILE A 23 -10.39 18.44 -1.57
N LEU A 24 -10.95 19.01 -0.51
CA LEU A 24 -12.39 18.94 -0.26
C LEU A 24 -13.18 19.63 -1.39
N ALA A 25 -12.75 20.82 -1.82
CA ALA A 25 -13.39 21.53 -2.94
C ALA A 25 -13.33 20.74 -4.26
N GLY A 26 -12.19 20.09 -4.55
CA GLY A 26 -12.04 19.23 -5.72
C GLY A 26 -12.95 18.00 -5.68
N MET A 27 -13.09 17.37 -4.51
CA MET A 27 -14.01 16.24 -4.32
C MET A 27 -15.47 16.66 -4.46
N GLU A 28 -15.87 17.77 -3.82
CA GLU A 28 -17.21 18.34 -3.94
C GLU A 28 -17.56 18.64 -5.40
N LYS A 29 -16.64 19.27 -6.13
CA LYS A 29 -16.85 19.55 -7.55
C LYS A 29 -16.96 18.27 -8.39
N ALA A 30 -16.13 17.27 -8.12
CA ALA A 30 -16.21 15.99 -8.82
C ALA A 30 -17.52 15.24 -8.58
N ILE A 31 -18.07 15.37 -7.37
CA ILE A 31 -19.40 14.85 -7.01
C ILE A 31 -20.49 15.59 -7.79
N GLU A 32 -20.45 16.92 -7.83
CA GLU A 32 -21.41 17.74 -8.58
C GLU A 32 -21.41 17.44 -10.08
N ASP A 33 -20.22 17.23 -10.65
CA ASP A 33 -20.04 16.93 -12.07
C ASP A 33 -20.41 15.48 -12.43
N GLY A 34 -20.82 14.66 -11.44
CA GLY A 34 -21.32 13.30 -11.66
C GLY A 34 -20.23 12.26 -11.91
N ALA A 35 -19.06 12.39 -11.29
CA ALA A 35 -18.02 11.36 -11.37
C ALA A 35 -18.51 10.02 -10.79
N HIS A 36 -18.16 8.90 -11.43
CA HIS A 36 -18.52 7.56 -10.94
C HIS A 36 -17.50 6.98 -9.96
N ILE A 37 -16.23 7.33 -10.15
CA ILE A 37 -15.08 6.85 -9.37
C ILE A 37 -14.18 8.05 -9.10
N LEU A 38 -13.72 8.21 -7.85
CA LEU A 38 -12.66 9.15 -7.49
C LEU A 38 -11.37 8.39 -7.21
N SER A 39 -10.28 8.80 -7.88
CA SER A 39 -8.94 8.23 -7.73
C SER A 39 -8.04 9.24 -7.02
N LEU A 40 -7.76 9.02 -5.73
CA LEU A 40 -6.98 9.93 -4.89
C LEU A 40 -5.64 9.29 -4.51
N SER A 41 -4.62 9.55 -5.32
CA SER A 41 -3.24 9.19 -5.02
C SER A 41 -2.56 10.17 -4.06
N LEU A 42 -3.27 10.51 -2.98
CA LEU A 42 -2.86 11.44 -1.94
C LEU A 42 -3.35 10.96 -0.57
N GLY A 43 -2.78 11.51 0.49
CA GLY A 43 -3.13 11.20 1.87
C GLY A 43 -2.52 12.22 2.82
N GLY A 44 -3.14 12.38 3.98
CA GLY A 44 -2.65 13.27 5.03
C GLY A 44 -2.05 12.51 6.21
N SER A 45 -1.61 13.26 7.22
CA SER A 45 -1.30 12.68 8.52
C SER A 45 -2.55 12.02 9.12
N LEU A 46 -2.34 10.93 9.85
CA LEU A 46 -3.39 10.21 10.53
C LEU A 46 -4.18 11.14 11.47
N SER A 47 -5.50 11.16 11.33
CA SER A 47 -6.40 11.90 12.21
C SER A 47 -7.76 11.20 12.28
N GLU A 48 -8.54 11.53 13.31
CA GLU A 48 -9.94 11.10 13.43
C GLU A 48 -10.75 11.46 12.19
N TYR A 49 -11.75 10.65 11.82
CA TYR A 49 -12.47 10.80 10.54
C TYR A 49 -13.18 12.16 10.40
N PHE A 50 -13.60 12.78 11.51
CA PHE A 50 -14.22 14.12 11.49
C PHE A 50 -13.21 15.27 11.32
N ARG A 51 -11.91 14.99 11.33
CA ARG A 51 -10.82 15.95 11.08
C ARG A 51 -10.06 15.67 9.79
N ASP A 52 -10.25 14.50 9.20
CA ASP A 52 -9.66 14.10 7.93
C ASP A 52 -10.53 14.58 6.76
N THR A 53 -10.02 15.55 5.99
CA THR A 53 -10.72 16.10 4.84
C THR A 53 -10.96 15.08 3.73
N VAL A 54 -10.06 14.10 3.55
CA VAL A 54 -10.24 13.01 2.59
C VAL A 54 -11.36 12.10 3.07
N ALA A 55 -11.40 11.76 4.35
CA ALA A 55 -12.49 10.96 4.91
C ALA A 55 -13.85 11.65 4.77
N ILE A 56 -13.94 12.95 5.09
CA ILE A 56 -15.18 13.73 4.96
C ILE A 56 -15.65 13.77 3.49
N GLY A 57 -14.77 14.16 2.56
CA GLY A 57 -15.11 14.20 1.14
C GLY A 57 -15.46 12.82 0.58
N ALA A 58 -14.78 11.77 1.04
CA ALA A 58 -15.06 10.40 0.61
C ALA A 58 -16.40 9.89 1.11
N PHE A 59 -16.84 10.28 2.32
CA PHE A 59 -18.18 9.94 2.80
C PHE A 59 -19.24 10.60 1.92
N ALA A 60 -19.06 11.88 1.58
CA ALA A 60 -19.98 12.60 0.71
C ALA A 60 -20.07 11.97 -0.70
N ALA A 61 -18.94 11.49 -1.25
CA ALA A 61 -18.92 10.77 -2.52
C ALA A 61 -19.62 9.40 -2.41
N THR A 62 -19.23 8.58 -1.44
CA THR A 62 -19.78 7.23 -1.25
C THR A 62 -21.28 7.26 -0.97
N SER A 63 -21.78 8.22 -0.20
CA SER A 63 -23.22 8.38 0.06
C SER A 63 -24.04 8.74 -1.19
N LYS A 64 -23.38 9.20 -2.26
CA LYS A 64 -23.99 9.45 -3.58
C LYS A 64 -23.66 8.36 -4.61
N GLY A 65 -23.19 7.20 -4.16
CA GLY A 65 -22.93 6.05 -5.03
C GLY A 65 -21.60 6.12 -5.80
N ILE A 66 -20.68 6.98 -5.38
CA ILE A 66 -19.38 7.20 -6.03
C ILE A 66 -18.29 6.45 -5.23
N LEU A 67 -17.57 5.52 -5.87
CA LEU A 67 -16.48 4.81 -5.21
C LEU A 67 -15.24 5.71 -5.10
N VAL A 68 -14.64 5.73 -3.91
CA VAL A 68 -13.38 6.44 -3.66
C VAL A 68 -12.26 5.44 -3.42
N SER A 69 -11.24 5.48 -4.28
CA SER A 69 -9.99 4.76 -4.07
C SER A 69 -8.91 5.73 -3.60
N CYS A 70 -8.18 5.33 -2.55
CA CYS A 70 -7.03 6.08 -2.08
C CYS A 70 -5.79 5.21 -1.93
N SER A 71 -4.61 5.78 -2.14
CA SER A 71 -3.34 5.13 -1.82
C SER A 71 -3.18 4.90 -0.31
N ALA A 72 -2.63 3.75 0.10
CA ALA A 72 -2.37 3.47 1.53
C ALA A 72 -1.26 4.36 2.13
N GLY A 73 -0.33 4.85 1.30
CA GLY A 73 0.86 5.60 1.72
C GLY A 73 2.15 4.83 1.45
N ASN A 74 3.27 5.56 1.48
CA ASN A 74 4.61 5.02 1.19
C ASN A 74 5.52 5.05 2.44
N GLY A 75 4.91 4.99 3.64
CA GLY A 75 5.60 5.07 4.94
C GLY A 75 5.88 3.72 5.59
N GLY A 76 5.68 2.61 4.87
CA GLY A 76 6.03 1.27 5.34
C GLY A 76 7.54 1.08 5.54
N PRO A 77 7.97 -0.07 6.07
CA PRO A 77 7.18 -1.28 6.35
C PRO A 77 6.63 -1.37 7.79
N GLY A 78 6.76 -0.31 8.60
CA GLY A 78 6.32 -0.34 10.00
C GLY A 78 4.81 -0.57 10.16
N PRO A 79 4.36 -1.28 11.21
CA PRO A 79 2.94 -1.50 11.47
C PRO A 79 2.21 -0.17 11.75
N GLY A 80 0.96 -0.07 11.30
CA GLY A 80 0.11 1.12 11.51
C GLY A 80 0.57 2.37 10.75
N SER A 81 1.39 2.21 9.70
CA SER A 81 1.96 3.31 8.92
C SER A 81 1.05 3.83 7.80
N LEU A 82 -0.14 3.23 7.61
CA LEU A 82 -1.06 3.60 6.55
C LEU A 82 -1.94 4.80 6.91
N SER A 83 -2.42 5.45 5.86
CA SER A 83 -3.38 6.57 5.90
C SER A 83 -4.66 6.18 5.15
N ASN A 84 -5.61 7.11 5.02
CA ASN A 84 -6.86 6.89 4.28
C ASN A 84 -7.66 5.69 4.81
N VAL A 85 -7.87 5.65 6.13
CA VAL A 85 -8.30 4.43 6.85
C VAL A 85 -9.81 4.32 7.05
N ALA A 86 -10.57 5.32 6.59
CA ALA A 86 -12.03 5.34 6.76
C ALA A 86 -12.70 4.13 6.07
N PRO A 87 -13.73 3.50 6.67
CA PRO A 87 -14.37 2.31 6.09
C PRO A 87 -15.15 2.55 4.77
N TRP A 88 -15.39 3.79 4.38
CA TRP A 88 -16.00 4.14 3.10
C TRP A 88 -14.98 4.45 2.00
N ILE A 89 -13.67 4.39 2.30
CA ILE A 89 -12.57 4.48 1.34
C ILE A 89 -12.09 3.09 0.96
N THR A 90 -11.71 2.89 -0.31
CA THR A 90 -11.00 1.70 -0.78
C THR A 90 -9.50 1.98 -0.80
N THR A 91 -8.78 1.49 0.20
CA THR A 91 -7.37 1.79 0.52
C THR A 91 -6.43 0.78 -0.12
N ILE A 92 -5.50 1.24 -0.96
CA ILE A 92 -4.74 0.38 -1.86
C ILE A 92 -3.25 0.32 -1.48
N GLY A 93 -2.76 -0.89 -1.18
CA GLY A 93 -1.33 -1.19 -1.03
C GLY A 93 -0.62 -1.40 -2.37
N ALA A 94 0.72 -1.39 -2.35
CA ALA A 94 1.56 -1.50 -3.54
C ALA A 94 2.31 -2.84 -3.61
N GLY A 95 2.14 -3.53 -4.74
CA GLY A 95 2.89 -4.73 -5.10
C GLY A 95 3.77 -4.53 -6.33
N THR A 96 4.75 -5.42 -6.48
CA THR A 96 5.53 -5.53 -7.71
C THR A 96 4.74 -6.21 -8.83
N MET A 97 5.33 -6.22 -10.03
CA MET A 97 4.89 -7.03 -11.17
C MET A 97 6.06 -7.90 -11.62
N ASP A 98 5.83 -8.81 -12.57
CA ASP A 98 6.82 -9.74 -13.11
C ASP A 98 7.85 -9.07 -14.06
N ARG A 99 7.93 -7.75 -14.03
CA ARG A 99 8.86 -6.92 -14.80
C ARG A 99 9.83 -6.18 -13.89
N GLN A 100 11.11 -6.21 -14.24
CA GLN A 100 12.16 -5.47 -13.57
C GLN A 100 13.11 -4.77 -14.55
N PHE A 101 13.91 -3.84 -14.02
CA PHE A 101 14.94 -3.09 -14.73
C PHE A 101 16.31 -3.32 -14.12
N PRO A 102 16.88 -4.53 -14.28
CA PRO A 102 18.12 -4.92 -13.62
C PRO A 102 19.31 -4.04 -14.04
N ALA A 103 20.13 -3.71 -13.04
CA ALA A 103 21.46 -3.15 -13.21
C ALA A 103 22.44 -3.91 -12.33
N TYR A 104 23.61 -4.26 -12.86
CA TYR A 104 24.59 -5.07 -12.15
C TYR A 104 25.77 -4.23 -11.70
N VAL A 105 26.18 -4.40 -10.45
CA VAL A 105 27.45 -3.90 -9.92
C VAL A 105 28.44 -5.06 -9.95
N THR A 106 29.50 -4.94 -10.74
CA THR A 106 30.59 -5.93 -10.77
C THR A 106 31.80 -5.33 -10.07
N LEU A 107 32.22 -5.93 -8.97
CA LEU A 107 33.36 -5.50 -8.16
C LEU A 107 34.68 -5.98 -8.78
N GLY A 108 35.80 -5.33 -8.43
CA GLY A 108 37.14 -5.70 -8.92
C GLY A 108 37.57 -7.10 -8.53
N ASN A 109 36.99 -7.68 -7.47
CA ASN A 109 37.18 -9.08 -7.08
C ASN A 109 36.33 -10.08 -7.90
N GLY A 110 35.63 -9.60 -8.95
CA GLY A 110 34.80 -10.41 -9.85
C GLY A 110 33.38 -10.67 -9.35
N LYS A 111 33.04 -10.29 -8.12
CA LYS A 111 31.68 -10.51 -7.61
C LYS A 111 30.67 -9.60 -8.30
N LYS A 112 29.58 -10.21 -8.77
CA LYS A 112 28.48 -9.53 -9.46
C LYS A 112 27.26 -9.47 -8.55
N LEU A 113 26.78 -8.26 -8.29
CA LEU A 113 25.66 -7.96 -7.41
C LEU A 113 24.50 -7.38 -8.23
N THR A 114 23.29 -7.80 -7.91
CA THR A 114 22.07 -7.37 -8.60
C THR A 114 21.51 -6.11 -7.96
N GLY A 115 21.11 -5.16 -8.81
CA GLY A 115 20.40 -3.95 -8.44
C GLY A 115 19.40 -3.55 -9.53
N ALA A 116 18.90 -2.33 -9.46
CA ALA A 116 17.96 -1.77 -10.42
C ALA A 116 18.35 -0.36 -10.87
N SER A 117 17.97 0.01 -12.09
CA SER A 117 18.22 1.35 -12.65
C SER A 117 17.38 1.63 -13.88
N LEU A 118 16.99 2.89 -14.07
CA LEU A 118 16.47 3.41 -15.34
C LEU A 118 17.46 4.33 -16.06
N TYR A 119 18.73 4.34 -15.64
CA TYR A 119 19.74 5.11 -16.35
C TYR A 119 19.95 4.57 -17.77
N SER A 120 19.69 5.43 -18.77
CA SER A 120 19.80 5.12 -20.20
C SER A 120 20.83 5.99 -20.93
N GLY A 121 21.68 6.71 -20.18
CA GLY A 121 22.71 7.59 -20.74
C GLY A 121 24.01 6.86 -21.09
N LYS A 122 25.11 7.63 -21.17
CA LYS A 122 26.44 7.12 -21.51
C LYS A 122 26.96 6.17 -20.43
N SER A 123 27.37 4.97 -20.83
CA SER A 123 28.03 4.00 -19.95
C SER A 123 29.33 4.55 -19.34
N LEU A 124 29.80 3.89 -18.29
CA LEU A 124 31.10 4.18 -17.69
C LEU A 124 32.24 4.07 -18.73
N PRO A 125 33.29 4.90 -18.63
CA PRO A 125 34.34 4.99 -19.64
C PRO A 125 35.33 3.81 -19.65
N GLY A 126 35.28 2.92 -18.66
CA GLY A 126 36.18 1.77 -18.52
C GLY A 126 35.48 0.54 -17.93
N SER A 127 36.18 -0.60 -17.95
CA SER A 127 35.65 -1.87 -17.45
C SER A 127 35.60 -1.95 -15.91
N LEU A 128 36.50 -1.24 -15.21
CA LEU A 128 36.50 -1.06 -13.75
C LEU A 128 36.97 0.35 -13.41
N MET A 129 36.25 1.02 -12.52
CA MET A 129 36.54 2.37 -12.04
C MET A 129 36.76 2.35 -10.53
N PRO A 130 37.60 3.24 -9.96
CA PRO A 130 37.79 3.32 -8.51
C PRO A 130 36.46 3.53 -7.78
N LEU A 131 36.28 2.84 -6.66
CA LEU A 131 35.05 2.84 -5.86
C LEU A 131 35.33 3.45 -4.48
N VAL A 132 34.46 4.34 -4.00
CA VAL A 132 34.60 4.94 -2.67
C VAL A 132 33.27 5.00 -1.94
N TYR A 133 33.30 4.90 -0.61
CA TYR A 133 32.11 5.15 0.23
C TYR A 133 32.00 6.63 0.56
N ALA A 134 30.84 7.23 0.27
CA ALA A 134 30.55 8.64 0.48
C ALA A 134 30.89 9.13 1.90
N ARG A 135 30.66 8.31 2.93
CA ARG A 135 31.02 8.65 4.32
C ARG A 135 32.50 8.99 4.51
N ASN A 136 33.40 8.35 3.75
CA ASN A 136 34.85 8.51 3.87
C ASN A 136 35.40 9.67 3.02
N VAL A 137 34.58 10.21 2.12
CA VAL A 137 34.94 11.25 1.16
C VAL A 137 34.04 12.49 1.29
N SER A 138 33.43 12.66 2.46
CA SER A 138 32.54 13.78 2.80
C SER A 138 33.15 14.67 3.88
N SER A 139 32.72 15.94 3.91
CA SER A 139 33.04 16.92 4.96
C SER A 139 31.98 16.99 6.07
N THR A 140 30.86 16.27 5.91
CA THR A 140 29.69 16.31 6.81
C THR A 140 29.43 14.96 7.49
N SER A 141 28.80 14.98 8.68
CA SER A 141 28.44 13.79 9.46
C SER A 141 27.45 12.86 8.77
N ASN A 142 26.56 13.42 7.94
CA ASN A 142 25.58 12.70 7.12
C ASN A 142 26.07 12.48 5.67
N GLY A 143 27.39 12.47 5.48
CA GLY A 143 28.03 12.33 4.18
C GLY A 143 27.67 11.08 3.40
N ASN A 144 27.37 9.99 4.12
CA ASN A 144 26.91 8.74 3.53
C ASN A 144 25.66 8.92 2.66
N LEU A 145 24.83 9.93 2.94
CA LEU A 145 23.60 10.18 2.21
C LEU A 145 23.79 10.99 0.93
N CYS A 146 24.99 11.47 0.61
CA CYS A 146 25.24 12.27 -0.61
C CYS A 146 24.24 13.43 -0.73
N THR A 147 24.12 14.20 0.35
CA THR A 147 23.30 15.42 0.38
C THR A 147 24.04 16.55 -0.35
N LYS A 148 23.31 17.58 -0.80
CA LYS A 148 23.88 18.66 -1.59
C LYS A 148 25.07 19.32 -0.88
N GLY A 149 26.23 19.36 -1.54
CA GLY A 149 27.48 19.94 -1.02
C GLY A 149 28.17 19.13 0.07
N SER A 150 27.83 17.85 0.24
CA SER A 150 28.45 16.99 1.27
C SER A 150 29.75 16.35 0.82
N LEU A 151 29.92 16.11 -0.48
CA LEU A 151 31.06 15.38 -1.02
C LEU A 151 32.26 16.30 -1.27
N ILE A 152 33.47 15.79 -1.02
CA ILE A 152 34.74 16.49 -1.28
C ILE A 152 35.18 16.19 -2.72
N PRO A 153 35.15 17.17 -3.65
CA PRO A 153 35.38 16.91 -5.09
C PRO A 153 36.71 16.23 -5.40
N GLU A 154 37.78 16.62 -4.70
CA GLU A 154 39.14 16.07 -4.91
C GLU A 154 39.21 14.57 -4.58
N LYS A 155 38.33 14.10 -3.68
CA LYS A 155 38.27 12.69 -3.28
C LYS A 155 37.32 11.86 -4.15
N VAL A 156 36.41 12.50 -4.89
CA VAL A 156 35.32 11.87 -5.66
C VAL A 156 35.57 11.87 -7.17
N LYS A 157 36.31 12.86 -7.70
CA LYS A 157 36.55 13.03 -9.13
C LYS A 157 36.99 11.73 -9.83
N GLY A 158 36.23 11.30 -10.84
CA GLY A 158 36.54 10.12 -11.65
C GLY A 158 36.21 8.77 -10.98
N LYS A 159 35.49 8.75 -9.85
CA LYS A 159 35.18 7.53 -9.09
C LYS A 159 33.69 7.19 -9.11
N ILE A 160 33.38 5.93 -8.80
CA ILE A 160 32.04 5.48 -8.42
C ILE A 160 31.87 5.71 -6.92
N VAL A 161 30.74 6.28 -6.51
CA VAL A 161 30.45 6.58 -5.10
C VAL A 161 29.30 5.69 -4.61
N ILE A 162 29.49 4.97 -3.52
CA ILE A 162 28.36 4.35 -2.81
C ILE A 162 27.74 5.35 -1.83
N CYS A 163 26.44 5.58 -1.98
CA CYS A 163 25.60 6.46 -1.17
C CYS A 163 24.49 5.63 -0.51
N ASP A 164 24.12 5.95 0.72
CA ASP A 164 23.00 5.30 1.41
C ASP A 164 21.66 5.98 1.05
N ARG A 165 20.59 5.18 0.91
CA ARG A 165 19.21 5.64 0.75
C ARG A 165 18.71 6.28 2.06
N GLY A 166 17.95 7.37 1.93
CA GLY A 166 17.32 8.08 3.05
C GLY A 166 17.42 9.59 2.93
N MET A 167 16.62 10.30 3.75
CA MET A 167 16.48 11.76 3.91
C MET A 167 16.19 12.59 2.65
N ASN A 168 16.98 12.47 1.59
CA ASN A 168 16.86 13.20 0.34
C ASN A 168 16.54 12.26 -0.85
N PRO A 169 15.92 12.79 -1.93
CA PRO A 169 15.55 12.00 -3.10
C PRO A 169 16.70 11.18 -3.69
N ARG A 170 16.37 9.95 -4.10
CA ARG A 170 17.33 8.98 -4.67
C ARG A 170 18.06 9.54 -5.89
N ALA A 171 17.33 10.22 -6.78
CA ALA A 171 17.92 10.87 -7.95
C ALA A 171 18.84 12.04 -7.59
N GLN A 172 18.52 12.82 -6.53
CA GLN A 172 19.33 13.96 -6.12
C GLN A 172 20.73 13.53 -5.64
N LYS A 173 20.84 12.36 -5.00
CA LYS A 173 22.15 11.79 -4.62
C LYS A 173 23.05 11.59 -5.84
N SER A 174 22.49 11.15 -6.97
CA SER A 174 23.25 10.99 -8.22
C SER A 174 23.67 12.33 -8.82
N LEU A 175 22.90 13.40 -8.58
CA LEU A 175 23.27 14.75 -8.98
C LEU A 175 24.44 15.27 -8.14
N GLU A 176 24.40 15.10 -6.82
CA GLU A 176 25.50 15.48 -5.93
C GLU A 176 26.81 14.77 -6.31
N VAL A 177 26.75 13.45 -6.57
CA VAL A 177 27.94 12.69 -7.02
C VAL A 177 28.46 13.25 -8.33
N LYS A 178 27.58 13.58 -9.29
CA LYS A 178 27.96 14.18 -10.57
C LYS A 178 28.63 15.54 -10.37
N ASP A 179 28.05 16.41 -9.56
CA ASP A 179 28.53 17.77 -9.32
C ASP A 179 29.89 17.78 -8.60
N ALA A 180 30.15 16.79 -7.73
CA ALA A 180 31.47 16.53 -7.14
C ALA A 180 32.48 15.86 -8.10
N GLY A 181 32.11 15.64 -9.38
CA GLY A 181 32.98 15.06 -10.41
C GLY A 181 33.02 13.54 -10.43
N GLY A 182 32.16 12.86 -9.68
CA GLY A 182 31.97 11.41 -9.70
C GLY A 182 31.33 10.96 -11.02
N ILE A 183 31.62 9.73 -11.42
CA ILE A 183 31.24 9.18 -12.73
C ILE A 183 30.18 8.07 -12.65
N GLY A 184 29.86 7.61 -11.44
CA GLY A 184 28.80 6.65 -11.20
C GLY A 184 28.41 6.60 -9.72
N MET A 185 27.25 6.01 -9.44
CA MET A 185 26.74 5.87 -8.08
C MET A 185 26.22 4.46 -7.82
N VAL A 186 26.52 3.90 -6.65
CA VAL A 186 25.76 2.77 -6.11
C VAL A 186 24.87 3.31 -5.00
N LEU A 187 23.55 3.16 -5.14
CA LEU A 187 22.62 3.55 -4.09
C LEU A 187 22.29 2.33 -3.24
N SER A 188 22.81 2.30 -2.01
CA SER A 188 22.58 1.21 -1.06
C SER A 188 21.30 1.45 -0.26
N ASN A 189 20.40 0.47 -0.22
CA ASN A 189 19.41 0.44 0.85
C ASN A 189 20.08 0.29 2.23
N THR A 190 19.31 0.64 3.26
CA THR A 190 19.60 0.42 4.67
C THR A 190 18.56 -0.53 5.25
N ASP A 191 18.73 -0.95 6.50
CA ASP A 191 17.79 -1.83 7.21
C ASP A 191 16.34 -1.33 7.14
N ALA A 192 16.13 0.00 7.14
CA ALA A 192 14.80 0.60 7.04
C ALA A 192 14.08 0.34 5.70
N PHE A 193 14.83 0.01 4.63
CA PHE A 193 14.31 -0.23 3.28
C PHE A 193 14.48 -1.67 2.80
N GLY A 194 15.24 -2.50 3.54
CA GLY A 194 15.44 -3.93 3.24
C GLY A 194 15.96 -4.21 1.83
N GLU A 195 15.46 -5.28 1.22
CA GLU A 195 15.87 -5.76 -0.12
C GLU A 195 15.08 -5.14 -1.28
N GLU A 196 14.28 -4.11 -1.01
CA GLU A 196 13.45 -3.49 -2.05
C GLU A 196 14.29 -2.82 -3.15
N LEU A 197 14.11 -3.27 -4.39
CA LEU A 197 14.69 -2.63 -5.57
C LEU A 197 13.67 -1.74 -6.28
N VAL A 198 13.88 -0.43 -6.21
CA VAL A 198 13.16 0.57 -7.01
C VAL A 198 14.06 1.05 -8.14
N ALA A 199 13.56 1.04 -9.36
CA ALA A 199 14.30 1.54 -10.51
C ALA A 199 13.97 3.03 -10.71
N ASP A 200 14.97 3.90 -10.54
CA ASP A 200 14.82 5.34 -10.76
C ASP A 200 15.65 5.83 -11.94
N ALA A 201 15.22 6.96 -12.52
CA ALA A 201 16.07 7.73 -13.41
C ALA A 201 17.19 8.41 -12.60
N HIS A 202 18.38 8.50 -13.17
CA HIS A 202 19.55 9.13 -12.55
C HIS A 202 20.30 10.02 -13.54
N PHE A 203 21.15 10.92 -13.04
CA PHE A 203 21.97 11.83 -13.85
C PHE A 203 23.26 11.20 -14.38
N ILE A 204 23.73 10.15 -13.71
CA ILE A 204 24.95 9.38 -14.02
C ILE A 204 24.67 7.88 -13.89
N PRO A 205 25.51 6.99 -14.47
CA PRO A 205 25.38 5.55 -14.30
C PRO A 205 25.18 5.18 -12.83
N THR A 206 24.03 4.57 -12.53
CA THR A 206 23.65 4.26 -11.15
C THR A 206 23.04 2.87 -11.08
N ALA A 207 23.31 2.13 -10.00
CA ALA A 207 22.55 0.96 -9.61
C ALA A 207 22.07 1.10 -8.17
N ALA A 208 20.77 0.99 -7.94
CA ALA A 208 20.19 0.84 -6.61
C ALA A 208 20.26 -0.63 -6.19
N VAL A 209 20.78 -0.93 -5.01
CA VAL A 209 20.97 -2.29 -4.50
C VAL A 209 20.28 -2.47 -3.15
N GLY A 210 19.87 -3.71 -2.85
CA GLY A 210 19.31 -4.10 -1.55
C GLY A 210 20.33 -3.96 -0.42
N GLN A 211 19.87 -4.10 0.82
CA GLN A 211 20.70 -3.94 2.01
C GLN A 211 21.87 -4.94 2.01
N ILE A 212 21.61 -6.22 1.75
CA ILE A 212 22.62 -7.28 1.76
C ILE A 212 23.75 -6.97 0.77
N ALA A 213 23.40 -6.64 -0.48
CA ALA A 213 24.37 -6.28 -1.50
C ALA A 213 25.12 -5.00 -1.15
N GLY A 214 24.42 -3.99 -0.62
CA GLY A 214 25.02 -2.74 -0.17
C GLY A 214 26.05 -2.94 0.94
N ASP A 215 25.72 -3.71 1.97
CA ASP A 215 26.60 -4.07 3.08
C ASP A 215 27.83 -4.85 2.61
N GLU A 216 27.63 -5.69 1.62
CA GLU A 216 28.73 -6.43 1.00
C GLU A 216 29.70 -5.53 0.25
N ILE A 217 29.18 -4.57 -0.54
CA ILE A 217 30.01 -3.58 -1.25
C ILE A 217 30.79 -2.72 -0.25
N LYS A 218 30.12 -2.28 0.84
CA LYS A 218 30.76 -1.52 1.91
C LYS A 218 31.87 -2.32 2.59
N LYS A 219 31.68 -3.62 2.85
CA LYS A 219 32.73 -4.53 3.36
C LYS A 219 33.89 -4.67 2.39
N TYR A 220 33.61 -4.85 1.10
CA TYR A 220 34.65 -4.93 0.06
C TYR A 220 35.53 -3.67 0.03
N ILE A 221 34.93 -2.48 0.10
CA ILE A 221 35.67 -1.20 0.14
C ILE A 221 36.62 -1.12 1.35
N LEU A 222 36.25 -1.71 2.48
CA LEU A 222 37.09 -1.71 3.69
C LEU A 222 38.24 -2.72 3.61
N SER A 223 38.06 -3.83 2.89
CA SER A 223 39.05 -4.92 2.82
C SER A 223 40.06 -4.77 1.68
N GLU A 224 39.73 -4.02 0.63
CA GLU A 224 40.54 -3.90 -0.58
C GLU A 224 41.32 -2.57 -0.58
N PRO A 225 42.66 -2.58 -0.75
CA PRO A 225 43.45 -1.35 -0.83
C PRO A 225 43.07 -0.43 -2.00
N ASN A 226 42.68 -1.00 -3.15
CA ASN A 226 42.28 -0.25 -4.34
C ASN A 226 40.91 -0.72 -4.86
N PRO A 227 39.83 -0.46 -4.12
CA PRO A 227 38.51 -0.97 -4.46
C PRO A 227 38.05 -0.38 -5.78
N SER A 228 37.51 -1.24 -6.65
CA SER A 228 37.00 -0.84 -7.95
C SER A 228 35.70 -1.57 -8.29
N ALA A 229 34.90 -0.98 -9.17
CA ALA A 229 33.66 -1.57 -9.65
C ALA A 229 33.28 -1.04 -11.03
N THR A 230 32.29 -1.68 -11.65
CA THR A 230 31.56 -1.16 -12.80
C THR A 230 30.07 -1.39 -12.64
N ILE A 231 29.27 -0.60 -13.37
CA ILE A 231 27.83 -0.63 -13.36
C ILE A 231 27.35 -0.83 -14.80
N ALA A 232 26.52 -1.85 -15.02
CA ALA A 232 25.93 -2.13 -16.32
C ALA A 232 24.43 -2.34 -16.21
N SER A 233 23.64 -1.63 -17.03
CA SER A 233 22.22 -1.92 -17.20
C SER A 233 22.03 -3.21 -18.00
N ALA A 234 21.01 -3.98 -17.65
CA ALA A 234 20.59 -5.17 -18.38
C ALA A 234 19.21 -4.99 -19.05
N GLY A 235 18.76 -3.75 -19.20
CA GLY A 235 17.50 -3.43 -19.88
C GLY A 235 16.27 -3.88 -19.09
N THR A 236 15.22 -4.28 -19.81
CA THR A 236 13.97 -4.76 -19.22
C THR A 236 13.97 -6.29 -19.17
N GLN A 237 13.66 -6.85 -18.01
CA GLN A 237 13.46 -8.28 -17.81
C GLN A 237 11.99 -8.56 -17.48
N LEU A 238 11.42 -9.61 -18.07
CA LEU A 238 10.05 -10.08 -17.86
C LEU A 238 10.06 -11.50 -17.26
N GLY A 239 8.93 -11.91 -16.69
CA GLY A 239 8.76 -13.24 -16.09
C GLY A 239 9.51 -13.40 -14.77
N VAL A 240 9.77 -12.30 -14.04
CA VAL A 240 10.41 -12.35 -12.73
C VAL A 240 9.49 -13.04 -11.72
N GLN A 241 10.07 -13.95 -10.94
CA GLN A 241 9.40 -14.69 -9.87
C GLN A 241 10.21 -14.59 -8.57
N PRO A 242 9.55 -14.60 -7.39
CA PRO A 242 8.09 -14.58 -7.23
C PRO A 242 7.49 -13.21 -7.62
N SER A 243 6.26 -13.22 -8.12
CA SER A 243 5.50 -12.00 -8.42
C SER A 243 4.00 -12.23 -8.24
N PRO A 244 3.26 -11.30 -7.61
CA PRO A 244 3.72 -10.02 -7.04
C PRO A 244 4.36 -10.20 -5.65
N VAL A 245 5.16 -9.24 -5.22
CA VAL A 245 5.68 -9.12 -3.84
C VAL A 245 5.22 -7.78 -3.29
N VAL A 246 4.87 -7.71 -2.00
CA VAL A 246 4.53 -6.43 -1.34
C VAL A 246 5.77 -5.53 -1.32
N ALA A 247 5.60 -4.27 -1.75
CA ALA A 247 6.67 -3.28 -1.70
C ALA A 247 7.01 -2.91 -0.24
N ALA A 248 8.29 -2.69 0.05
CA ALA A 248 8.72 -2.33 1.41
C ALA A 248 8.14 -0.97 1.81
N PHE A 249 8.10 -0.02 0.89
CA PHE A 249 7.51 1.30 1.17
C PHE A 249 5.99 1.24 1.39
N SER A 250 5.28 0.21 0.91
CA SER A 250 3.82 0.16 1.02
C SER A 250 3.43 0.21 2.50
N SER A 251 2.69 1.24 2.90
CA SER A 251 2.27 1.38 4.29
C SER A 251 1.41 0.20 4.76
N ARG A 252 1.55 -0.18 6.04
CA ARG A 252 0.98 -1.39 6.63
C ARG A 252 -0.12 -1.08 7.65
N GLY A 253 -1.06 -2.01 7.79
CA GLY A 253 -2.02 -2.04 8.88
C GLY A 253 -1.35 -2.35 10.24
N PRO A 254 -2.13 -2.42 11.33
CA PRO A 254 -3.59 -2.28 11.38
C PRO A 254 -4.07 -0.84 11.15
N ASN A 255 -5.38 -0.66 11.00
CA ASN A 255 -6.01 0.67 11.01
C ASN A 255 -5.82 1.31 12.39
N PRO A 256 -5.08 2.43 12.52
CA PRO A 256 -4.79 2.99 13.83
C PRO A 256 -5.98 3.72 14.48
N ILE A 257 -6.99 4.13 13.70
CA ILE A 257 -8.19 4.83 14.20
C ILE A 257 -9.27 3.82 14.60
N THR A 258 -9.44 2.76 13.82
CA THR A 258 -10.41 1.71 14.12
C THR A 258 -9.82 0.34 13.83
N PRO A 259 -9.06 -0.24 14.79
CA PRO A 259 -8.34 -1.51 14.61
C PRO A 259 -9.23 -2.69 14.20
N ASP A 260 -10.52 -2.65 14.56
CA ASP A 260 -11.56 -3.62 14.17
C ASP A 260 -11.92 -3.60 12.67
N ILE A 261 -11.39 -2.65 11.90
CA ILE A 261 -11.52 -2.57 10.44
C ILE A 261 -10.14 -2.80 9.82
N LEU A 262 -10.00 -3.94 9.14
CA LEU A 262 -8.75 -4.34 8.49
C LEU A 262 -8.38 -3.37 7.35
N LYS A 263 -7.13 -2.92 7.32
CA LYS A 263 -6.53 -2.10 6.26
C LYS A 263 -5.09 -2.57 5.96
N PRO A 264 -4.57 -2.39 4.72
CA PRO A 264 -5.27 -1.88 3.54
C PRO A 264 -6.36 -2.85 3.08
N ASP A 265 -7.21 -2.44 2.13
CA ASP A 265 -8.30 -3.32 1.66
C ASP A 265 -7.79 -4.38 0.68
N LEU A 266 -6.89 -3.97 -0.21
CA LEU A 266 -6.30 -4.82 -1.24
C LEU A 266 -5.00 -4.21 -1.76
N MET A 267 -4.27 -4.95 -2.59
CA MET A 267 -3.03 -4.55 -3.23
C MET A 267 -3.15 -4.56 -4.76
N ALA A 268 -2.43 -3.66 -5.43
CA ALA A 268 -2.32 -3.62 -6.88
C ALA A 268 -0.90 -3.20 -7.33
N PRO A 269 -0.55 -3.34 -8.62
CA PRO A 269 0.78 -2.99 -9.11
C PRO A 269 1.11 -1.52 -8.85
N GLY A 270 2.20 -1.29 -8.12
CA GLY A 270 2.65 0.05 -7.71
C GLY A 270 4.15 0.27 -7.84
N VAL A 271 4.91 -0.72 -8.29
CA VAL A 271 6.37 -0.63 -8.43
C VAL A 271 6.77 -0.62 -9.90
N ASN A 272 7.58 0.37 -10.27
CA ASN A 272 8.11 0.59 -11.61
C ASN A 272 7.01 0.64 -12.69
N ILE A 273 5.99 1.46 -12.47
CA ILE A 273 4.85 1.64 -13.37
C ILE A 273 5.18 2.67 -14.44
N LEU A 274 5.04 2.27 -15.71
CA LEU A 274 5.19 3.16 -16.86
C LEU A 274 3.86 3.89 -17.13
N ALA A 275 3.86 5.23 -17.12
CA ALA A 275 2.69 6.05 -17.41
C ALA A 275 3.06 7.31 -18.20
N GLY A 276 2.05 8.00 -18.75
CA GLY A 276 2.25 9.24 -19.49
C GLY A 276 2.85 10.34 -18.60
N TRP A 277 3.71 11.16 -19.18
CA TRP A 277 4.43 12.23 -18.49
C TRP A 277 4.34 13.53 -19.28
N THR A 278 4.20 14.66 -18.59
CA THR A 278 3.90 15.95 -19.24
C THR A 278 5.01 16.47 -20.16
N GLY A 279 6.22 15.93 -20.03
CA GLY A 279 7.43 16.45 -20.68
C GLY A 279 7.90 17.81 -20.14
N LYS A 280 7.14 18.48 -19.26
CA LYS A 280 7.54 19.79 -18.68
C LYS A 280 8.58 19.65 -17.57
N VAL A 281 8.63 18.50 -16.92
CA VAL A 281 9.56 18.17 -15.84
C VAL A 281 10.33 16.91 -16.25
N GLY A 282 11.62 16.86 -15.93
CA GLY A 282 12.45 15.69 -16.21
C GLY A 282 11.98 14.42 -15.50
N PRO A 283 12.44 13.24 -15.93
CA PRO A 283 12.02 11.95 -15.37
C PRO A 283 12.39 11.77 -13.89
N THR A 284 13.36 12.53 -13.38
CA THR A 284 13.69 12.54 -11.94
C THR A 284 12.79 13.46 -11.11
N GLY A 285 12.01 14.31 -11.75
CA GLY A 285 11.22 15.36 -11.10
C GLY A 285 12.04 16.54 -10.56
N LEU A 286 13.37 16.51 -10.68
CA LEU A 286 14.25 17.57 -10.19
C LEU A 286 14.36 18.72 -11.22
N PRO A 287 14.40 19.99 -10.77
CA PRO A 287 14.55 21.14 -11.68
C PRO A 287 15.82 21.09 -12.54
N GLU A 288 16.89 20.46 -12.05
CA GLU A 288 18.16 20.30 -12.75
C GLU A 288 18.11 19.27 -13.89
N ASP A 289 17.06 18.47 -13.96
CA ASP A 289 16.86 17.46 -15.00
C ASP A 289 16.16 18.04 -16.23
N THR A 290 16.98 18.43 -17.20
CA THR A 290 16.54 19.02 -18.47
C THR A 290 16.09 17.98 -19.50
N ARG A 291 16.06 16.69 -19.16
CA ARG A 291 15.56 15.65 -20.08
C ARG A 291 14.05 15.79 -20.24
N HIS A 292 13.56 15.52 -21.45
CA HIS A 292 12.12 15.51 -21.75
C HIS A 292 11.70 14.10 -22.15
N VAL A 293 10.68 13.56 -21.48
CA VAL A 293 10.12 12.22 -21.76
C VAL A 293 8.61 12.31 -21.87
N GLY A 294 8.03 11.56 -22.82
CA GLY A 294 6.56 11.42 -22.94
C GLY A 294 5.97 10.37 -22.00
N PHE A 295 6.82 9.49 -21.46
CA PHE A 295 6.46 8.49 -20.47
C PHE A 295 7.53 8.40 -19.40
N ASN A 296 7.13 8.14 -18.17
CA ASN A 296 8.04 7.96 -17.04
C ASN A 296 7.70 6.68 -16.28
N ILE A 297 8.68 6.13 -15.58
CA ILE A 297 8.53 4.96 -14.72
C ILE A 297 8.73 5.42 -13.28
N ILE A 298 7.68 5.27 -12.47
CA ILE A 298 7.69 5.66 -11.06
C ILE A 298 7.04 4.59 -10.19
N SER A 299 7.27 4.69 -8.88
CA SER A 299 6.78 3.74 -7.89
C SER A 299 6.04 4.46 -6.76
N GLY A 300 5.05 3.78 -6.19
CA GLY A 300 4.27 4.26 -5.05
C GLY A 300 2.89 3.60 -5.01
N THR A 301 2.27 3.62 -3.83
CA THR A 301 0.83 3.34 -3.69
C THR A 301 -0.03 4.31 -4.51
N SER A 302 0.51 5.50 -4.81
CA SER A 302 0.00 6.46 -5.78
C SER A 302 -0.17 5.90 -7.19
N MET A 303 0.59 4.87 -7.58
CA MET A 303 0.45 4.19 -8.86
C MET A 303 -0.52 3.00 -8.76
N SER A 304 -0.63 2.35 -7.60
CA SER A 304 -1.61 1.27 -7.35
C SER A 304 -3.05 1.78 -7.30
N CYS A 305 -3.28 2.94 -6.68
CA CYS A 305 -4.60 3.57 -6.59
C CYS A 305 -5.32 3.75 -7.95
N PRO A 306 -4.69 4.33 -9.01
CA PRO A 306 -5.35 4.47 -10.31
C PRO A 306 -5.51 3.13 -11.05
N HIS A 307 -4.72 2.09 -10.74
CA HIS A 307 -5.02 0.75 -11.25
C HIS A 307 -6.37 0.29 -10.74
N VAL A 308 -6.58 0.33 -9.41
CA VAL A 308 -7.85 -0.10 -8.80
C VAL A 308 -9.01 0.81 -9.19
N SER A 309 -8.79 2.13 -9.29
CA SER A 309 -9.84 3.05 -9.76
C SER A 309 -10.31 2.71 -11.18
N GLY A 310 -9.37 2.38 -12.08
CA GLY A 310 -9.73 1.95 -13.42
C GLY A 310 -10.39 0.57 -13.44
N LEU A 311 -10.06 -0.34 -12.53
CA LEU A 311 -10.77 -1.62 -12.37
C LEU A 311 -12.19 -1.40 -11.85
N ALA A 312 -12.36 -0.58 -10.82
CA ALA A 312 -13.66 -0.20 -10.28
C ALA A 312 -14.55 0.45 -11.35
N ALA A 313 -13.97 1.26 -12.25
CA ALA A 313 -14.70 1.81 -13.39
C ALA A 313 -15.19 0.73 -14.37
N LEU A 314 -14.39 -0.31 -14.62
CA LEU A 314 -14.81 -1.46 -15.46
C LEU A 314 -15.92 -2.25 -14.79
N VAL A 315 -15.79 -2.53 -13.49
CA VAL A 315 -16.83 -3.23 -12.72
C VAL A 315 -18.12 -2.41 -12.69
N LYS A 316 -18.05 -1.09 -12.45
CA LYS A 316 -19.22 -0.19 -12.50
C LYS A 316 -19.86 -0.16 -13.89
N ALA A 317 -19.08 -0.21 -14.96
CA ALA A 317 -19.62 -0.24 -16.32
C ALA A 317 -20.32 -1.58 -16.63
N ALA A 318 -19.82 -2.70 -16.09
CA ALA A 318 -20.47 -4.00 -16.21
C ALA A 318 -21.71 -4.12 -15.31
N HIS A 319 -21.68 -3.45 -14.15
CA HIS A 319 -22.73 -3.48 -13.13
C HIS A 319 -23.15 -2.07 -12.71
N PRO A 320 -23.94 -1.35 -13.53
CA PRO A 320 -24.26 0.07 -13.31
C PRO A 320 -24.99 0.35 -11.99
N GLU A 321 -25.76 -0.60 -11.48
CA GLU A 321 -26.55 -0.45 -10.25
C GLU A 321 -25.76 -0.77 -8.98
N TRP A 322 -24.54 -1.30 -9.08
CA TRP A 322 -23.77 -1.66 -7.89
C TRP A 322 -23.33 -0.43 -7.10
N SER A 323 -23.48 -0.55 -5.78
CA SER A 323 -22.99 0.44 -4.83
C SER A 323 -21.44 0.48 -4.83
N PRO A 324 -20.84 1.55 -4.31
CA PRO A 324 -19.40 1.58 -4.02
C PRO A 324 -18.94 0.40 -3.17
N ALA A 325 -19.73 -0.01 -2.18
CA ALA A 325 -19.40 -1.11 -1.28
C ALA A 325 -19.44 -2.46 -1.99
N ALA A 326 -20.42 -2.70 -2.88
CA ALA A 326 -20.50 -3.91 -3.69
C ALA A 326 -19.30 -4.03 -4.65
N ILE A 327 -18.89 -2.93 -5.29
CA ILE A 327 -17.70 -2.92 -6.17
C ILE A 327 -16.44 -3.19 -5.37
N ARG A 328 -16.26 -2.53 -4.21
CA ARG A 328 -15.13 -2.82 -3.32
C ARG A 328 -15.15 -4.28 -2.87
N SER A 329 -16.32 -4.81 -2.50
CA SER A 329 -16.48 -6.20 -2.10
C SER A 329 -16.02 -7.13 -3.21
N ALA A 330 -16.50 -6.95 -4.44
CA ALA A 330 -16.10 -7.78 -5.57
C ALA A 330 -14.57 -7.76 -5.78
N LEU A 331 -13.95 -6.59 -5.73
CA LEU A 331 -12.50 -6.45 -5.87
C LEU A 331 -11.71 -7.11 -4.74
N MET A 332 -12.23 -7.09 -3.51
CA MET A 332 -11.59 -7.69 -2.34
C MET A 332 -11.78 -9.21 -2.32
N THR A 333 -13.01 -9.69 -2.47
CA THR A 333 -13.34 -11.10 -2.22
C THR A 333 -12.85 -12.04 -3.30
N THR A 334 -12.50 -11.51 -4.47
CA THR A 334 -11.89 -12.26 -5.57
C THR A 334 -10.39 -12.02 -5.71
N ALA A 335 -9.78 -11.24 -4.82
CA ALA A 335 -8.34 -11.02 -4.82
C ALA A 335 -7.59 -12.32 -4.47
N TYR A 336 -6.40 -12.51 -5.04
CA TYR A 336 -5.57 -13.66 -4.73
C TYR A 336 -4.45 -13.30 -3.74
N ASN A 337 -4.17 -14.20 -2.80
CA ASN A 337 -3.15 -14.02 -1.75
C ASN A 337 -2.02 -15.07 -1.82
N LYS A 338 -2.10 -15.97 -2.81
CA LYS A 338 -1.13 -17.05 -3.07
C LYS A 338 -0.70 -17.02 -4.53
N TYR A 339 0.53 -17.46 -4.79
CA TYR A 339 0.99 -17.76 -6.13
C TYR A 339 0.37 -19.05 -6.64
N LYS A 340 0.58 -19.33 -7.93
CA LYS A 340 0.09 -20.56 -8.58
C LYS A 340 0.66 -21.85 -7.98
N ASN A 341 1.82 -21.79 -7.31
CA ASN A 341 2.42 -22.92 -6.61
C ASN A 341 1.83 -23.15 -5.19
N GLY A 342 0.88 -22.32 -4.75
CA GLY A 342 0.24 -22.40 -3.44
C GLY A 342 0.98 -21.66 -2.32
N GLU A 343 2.20 -21.18 -2.56
CA GLU A 343 2.92 -20.33 -1.61
C GLU A 343 2.27 -18.95 -1.50
N ARG A 344 2.43 -18.31 -0.35
CA ARG A 344 1.84 -16.99 -0.09
C ARG A 344 2.65 -15.90 -0.76
N ILE A 345 1.96 -14.80 -1.11
CA ILE A 345 2.60 -13.55 -1.48
C ILE A 345 3.63 -13.18 -0.41
N GLN A 346 4.81 -12.70 -0.83
CA GLN A 346 5.91 -12.35 0.07
C GLN A 346 5.93 -10.84 0.34
N ASP A 347 6.60 -10.45 1.42
CA ASP A 347 6.96 -9.08 1.74
C ASP A 347 8.46 -8.87 1.50
N VAL A 348 8.82 -7.93 0.62
CA VAL A 348 10.23 -7.66 0.27
C VAL A 348 11.01 -7.07 1.44
N ALA A 349 10.35 -6.43 2.41
CA ALA A 349 11.02 -5.85 3.57
C ALA A 349 11.56 -6.93 4.52
N THR A 350 10.85 -8.05 4.65
CA THR A 350 11.18 -9.13 5.60
C THR A 350 11.70 -10.40 4.94
N GLY A 351 11.44 -10.58 3.64
CA GLY A 351 11.70 -11.84 2.92
C GLY A 351 10.77 -12.98 3.33
N MET A 352 9.74 -12.70 4.14
CA MET A 352 8.79 -13.69 4.65
C MET A 352 7.44 -13.62 3.92
N ALA A 353 6.55 -14.57 4.21
CA ALA A 353 5.18 -14.52 3.73
C ALA A 353 4.46 -13.26 4.25
N ALA A 354 3.86 -12.50 3.35
CA ALA A 354 3.06 -11.34 3.66
C ALA A 354 1.72 -11.73 4.29
N THR A 355 1.18 -10.78 5.03
CA THR A 355 -0.03 -10.90 5.83
C THR A 355 -1.13 -9.99 5.28
N PRO A 356 -2.38 -10.22 5.68
CA PRO A 356 -3.48 -9.27 5.44
C PRO A 356 -3.21 -7.84 5.90
N LEU A 357 -2.30 -7.58 6.86
CA LEU A 357 -1.92 -6.21 7.23
C LEU A 357 -1.02 -5.54 6.17
N ASP A 358 -0.45 -6.33 5.27
CA ASP A 358 0.45 -5.85 4.21
C ASP A 358 -0.31 -5.63 2.89
N TYR A 359 -1.21 -6.55 2.53
CA TYR A 359 -1.91 -6.53 1.24
C TYR A 359 -3.45 -6.52 1.34
N GLY A 360 -4.04 -6.54 2.53
CA GLY A 360 -5.49 -6.64 2.69
C GLY A 360 -6.04 -8.01 2.30
N ALA A 361 -7.01 -8.03 1.38
CA ALA A 361 -7.57 -9.26 0.83
C ALA A 361 -6.63 -9.99 -0.15
N GLY A 362 -5.67 -9.29 -0.76
CA GLY A 362 -4.73 -9.85 -1.70
C GLY A 362 -4.42 -8.91 -2.86
N HIS A 363 -3.79 -9.44 -3.89
CA HIS A 363 -3.58 -8.73 -5.15
C HIS A 363 -4.85 -8.84 -6.02
N VAL A 364 -5.23 -7.71 -6.64
CA VAL A 364 -6.42 -7.64 -7.51
C VAL A 364 -6.43 -8.70 -8.61
N ASP A 365 -7.61 -9.30 -8.82
CA ASP A 365 -7.96 -10.08 -10.01
C ASP A 365 -9.12 -9.39 -10.75
N PRO A 366 -8.84 -8.69 -11.86
CA PRO A 366 -9.84 -7.99 -12.65
C PRO A 366 -10.94 -8.89 -13.23
N VAL A 367 -10.60 -10.11 -13.62
CA VAL A 367 -11.53 -10.99 -14.35
C VAL A 367 -12.52 -11.59 -13.37
N SER A 368 -12.01 -12.11 -12.25
CA SER A 368 -12.85 -12.69 -11.20
C SER A 368 -13.77 -11.65 -10.56
N ALA A 369 -13.33 -10.39 -10.42
CA ALA A 369 -14.14 -9.31 -9.85
C ALA A 369 -15.36 -8.90 -10.69
N LEU A 370 -15.44 -9.30 -11.97
CA LEU A 370 -16.62 -9.04 -12.81
C LEU A 370 -17.79 -9.99 -12.51
N ASP A 371 -17.51 -11.16 -11.94
CA ASP A 371 -18.52 -12.17 -11.59
C ASP A 371 -18.15 -12.79 -10.23
N PRO A 372 -18.26 -12.04 -9.13
CA PRO A 372 -17.83 -12.48 -7.81
C PRO A 372 -18.79 -13.49 -7.17
N GLY A 373 -19.97 -13.72 -7.74
CA GLY A 373 -21.05 -14.53 -7.16
C GLY A 373 -21.79 -13.82 -6.02
N LEU A 374 -21.10 -13.49 -4.93
CA LEU A 374 -21.68 -12.78 -3.77
C LEU A 374 -20.93 -11.48 -3.46
N VAL A 375 -21.63 -10.51 -2.88
CA VAL A 375 -21.03 -9.26 -2.38
C VAL A 375 -21.50 -8.92 -0.97
N TYR A 376 -20.61 -8.28 -0.21
CA TYR A 376 -20.91 -7.59 1.04
C TYR A 376 -21.27 -6.14 0.73
N ASP A 377 -22.56 -5.84 0.67
CA ASP A 377 -23.05 -4.49 0.42
C ASP A 377 -23.18 -3.69 1.74
N ILE A 378 -23.01 -2.37 1.67
CA ILE A 378 -23.05 -1.46 2.81
C ILE A 378 -23.84 -0.20 2.42
N THR A 379 -24.83 0.14 3.23
CA THR A 379 -25.68 1.33 3.07
C THR A 379 -25.12 2.56 3.81
N VAL A 380 -25.69 3.74 3.56
CA VAL A 380 -25.32 4.96 4.30
C VAL A 380 -25.68 4.81 5.78
N GLU A 381 -26.81 4.18 6.08
CA GLU A 381 -27.28 3.89 7.43
C GLU A 381 -26.30 3.00 8.19
N ASP A 382 -25.71 1.99 7.53
CA ASP A 382 -24.68 1.14 8.14
C ASP A 382 -23.43 1.95 8.53
N TYR A 383 -23.05 2.95 7.73
CA TYR A 383 -21.95 3.86 8.08
C TYR A 383 -22.32 4.80 9.23
N LEU A 384 -23.57 5.27 9.31
CA LEU A 384 -24.05 6.07 10.46
C LEU A 384 -24.04 5.24 11.74
N ASP A 385 -24.48 3.99 11.67
CA ASP A 385 -24.40 3.03 12.78
C ASP A 385 -22.95 2.77 13.21
N PHE A 386 -22.03 2.66 12.25
CA PHE A 386 -20.59 2.56 12.52
C PHE A 386 -20.06 3.81 13.25
N LEU A 387 -20.43 5.02 12.82
CA LEU A 387 -20.03 6.25 13.49
C LEU A 387 -20.55 6.32 14.94
N CYS A 388 -21.76 5.81 15.18
CA CYS A 388 -22.28 5.62 16.53
C CYS A 388 -21.51 4.57 17.34
N ALA A 389 -21.08 3.48 16.70
CA ALA A 389 -20.32 2.42 17.34
C ALA A 389 -18.98 2.92 17.90
N ILE A 390 -18.30 3.80 17.15
CA ILE A 390 -17.05 4.46 17.58
C ILE A 390 -17.27 5.68 18.50
N LYS A 391 -18.50 5.87 19.00
CA LYS A 391 -18.86 6.89 20.01
C LYS A 391 -18.67 8.34 19.55
N TYR A 392 -18.78 8.61 18.26
CA TYR A 392 -18.81 9.99 17.77
C TYR A 392 -20.09 10.70 18.20
N SER A 393 -19.97 11.97 18.61
CA SER A 393 -21.11 12.81 18.97
C SER A 393 -21.91 13.22 17.72
N SER A 394 -23.16 13.67 17.90
CA SER A 394 -23.97 14.22 16.81
C SER A 394 -23.27 15.36 16.05
N SER A 395 -22.48 16.19 16.74
CA SER A 395 -21.70 17.25 16.10
C SER A 395 -20.55 16.73 15.24
N MET A 396 -19.84 15.68 15.69
CA MET A 396 -18.80 15.02 14.91
C MET A 396 -19.38 14.31 13.68
N ILE A 397 -20.51 13.59 13.86
CA ILE A 397 -21.22 12.94 12.77
C ILE A 397 -21.66 13.98 11.73
N LYS A 398 -22.25 15.10 12.17
CA LYS A 398 -22.66 16.19 11.26
C LYS A 398 -21.51 16.77 10.44
N ILE A 399 -20.29 16.82 10.97
CA ILE A 399 -19.12 17.30 10.21
C ILE A 399 -18.85 16.39 9.00
N ILE A 400 -18.93 15.06 9.19
CA ILE A 400 -18.68 14.04 8.18
C ILE A 400 -19.84 13.96 7.19
N THR A 401 -21.06 13.86 7.70
CA THR A 401 -22.25 13.53 6.90
C THR A 401 -22.93 14.76 6.30
N LYS A 402 -22.65 15.95 6.85
CA LYS A 402 -23.38 17.20 6.59
C LYS A 402 -24.87 17.13 6.92
N GLN A 403 -25.29 16.10 7.65
CA GLN A 403 -26.68 15.84 8.04
C GLN A 403 -26.80 15.84 9.57
N ASP A 404 -27.94 16.34 10.06
CA ASP A 404 -28.28 16.20 11.47
C ASP A 404 -28.66 14.74 11.75
N TYR A 405 -27.85 14.07 12.59
CA TYR A 405 -28.06 12.69 12.98
C TYR A 405 -27.68 12.49 14.44
N SER A 406 -28.49 11.70 15.16
CA SER A 406 -28.25 11.37 16.56
C SER A 406 -28.40 9.86 16.75
N CYS A 407 -27.41 9.27 17.41
CA CYS A 407 -27.43 7.87 17.79
C CYS A 407 -28.61 7.60 18.73
N LYS A 408 -29.46 6.63 18.38
CA LYS A 408 -30.55 6.15 19.24
C LYS A 408 -30.00 5.55 20.53
N VAL A 409 -30.56 5.94 21.68
CA VAL A 409 -30.07 5.55 23.01
C VAL A 409 -30.34 4.06 23.31
N ASP A 410 -31.41 3.51 22.73
CA ASP A 410 -31.89 2.15 22.91
C ASP A 410 -31.30 1.15 21.90
N LYS A 411 -30.48 1.61 20.95
CA LYS A 411 -29.82 0.77 19.96
C LYS A 411 -28.39 0.47 20.38
N GLU A 412 -28.03 -0.81 20.38
CA GLU A 412 -26.64 -1.24 20.55
C GLU A 412 -25.90 -1.11 19.21
N TYR A 413 -24.80 -0.34 19.22
CA TYR A 413 -23.94 -0.17 18.05
C TYR A 413 -22.62 -0.90 18.26
N SER A 414 -22.17 -1.60 17.23
CA SER A 414 -20.91 -2.34 17.24
C SER A 414 -20.18 -2.15 15.91
N VAL A 415 -18.86 -1.94 15.98
CA VAL A 415 -18.00 -1.87 14.80
C VAL A 415 -18.03 -3.21 14.05
N ALA A 416 -18.13 -4.32 14.78
CA ALA A 416 -18.29 -5.66 14.22
C ALA A 416 -19.60 -5.82 13.41
N GLY A 417 -20.56 -4.92 13.58
CA GLY A 417 -21.81 -4.88 12.83
C GLY A 417 -21.68 -4.31 11.41
N LEU A 418 -20.60 -3.58 11.11
CA LEU A 418 -20.38 -3.10 9.75
C LEU A 418 -20.15 -4.28 8.80
N ASN A 419 -20.92 -4.35 7.71
CA ASN A 419 -20.91 -5.48 6.76
C ASN A 419 -19.68 -5.47 5.83
N TYR A 420 -18.48 -5.42 6.42
CA TYR A 420 -17.20 -5.31 5.72
C TYR A 420 -16.70 -6.69 5.23
N PRO A 421 -16.09 -6.79 4.03
CA PRO A 421 -15.63 -8.05 3.44
C PRO A 421 -14.35 -8.65 4.07
N SER A 422 -14.03 -8.26 5.30
CA SER A 422 -12.91 -8.77 6.09
C SER A 422 -13.24 -8.72 7.58
N PHE A 423 -12.41 -9.38 8.38
CA PHE A 423 -12.55 -9.46 9.83
C PHE A 423 -11.25 -9.04 10.51
N ALA A 424 -11.34 -8.14 11.48
CA ALA A 424 -10.22 -7.76 12.35
C ALA A 424 -10.68 -7.97 13.79
N VAL A 425 -10.25 -9.07 14.39
CA VAL A 425 -10.82 -9.60 15.63
C VAL A 425 -9.93 -9.22 16.81
N PRO A 426 -10.36 -8.27 17.66
CA PRO A 426 -9.64 -7.98 18.90
C PRO A 426 -9.85 -9.14 19.88
N LEU A 427 -8.76 -9.81 20.27
CA LEU A 427 -8.78 -10.88 21.26
C LEU A 427 -8.08 -10.39 22.53
N GLN A 428 -8.51 -10.90 23.70
CA GLN A 428 -7.82 -10.58 24.95
C GLN A 428 -6.41 -11.18 24.94
N THR A 429 -5.46 -10.40 25.45
CA THR A 429 -4.07 -10.82 25.61
C THR A 429 -3.67 -10.81 27.08
N ALA A 430 -2.58 -11.50 27.41
CA ALA A 430 -2.06 -11.56 28.77
C ALA A 430 -1.77 -10.18 29.39
N SER A 431 -1.49 -9.16 28.55
CA SER A 431 -1.25 -7.78 28.97
C SER A 431 -2.48 -6.86 28.87
N GLY A 432 -3.62 -7.35 28.36
CA GLY A 432 -4.83 -6.55 28.17
C GLY A 432 -5.70 -6.47 29.43
N PRO A 433 -6.78 -5.66 29.40
CA PRO A 433 -7.79 -5.65 30.45
C PRO A 433 -8.45 -7.04 30.48
N ASN A 434 -8.23 -7.79 31.57
CA ASN A 434 -8.56 -9.23 31.77
C ASN A 434 -7.50 -10.24 31.28
N GLY A 435 -6.27 -9.80 31.00
CA GLY A 435 -5.15 -10.68 30.71
C GLY A 435 -4.88 -11.68 31.84
N GLY A 436 -4.68 -12.94 31.49
CA GLY A 436 -4.54 -14.04 32.46
C GLY A 436 -5.85 -14.63 32.98
N SER A 437 -7.02 -14.13 32.54
CA SER A 437 -8.30 -14.80 32.80
C SER A 437 -8.36 -16.17 32.12
N SER A 438 -8.89 -17.17 32.83
CA SER A 438 -9.16 -18.51 32.28
C SER A 438 -10.43 -18.56 31.43
N ALA A 439 -11.28 -17.52 31.51
CA ALA A 439 -12.51 -17.43 30.74
C ALA A 439 -12.22 -17.14 29.26
N PRO A 440 -12.88 -17.83 28.32
CA PRO A 440 -12.71 -17.56 26.91
C PRO A 440 -13.32 -16.21 26.52
N THR A 441 -12.61 -15.45 25.69
CA THR A 441 -13.16 -14.31 24.94
C THR A 441 -13.98 -14.83 23.78
N ILE A 442 -15.19 -14.31 23.62
CA ILE A 442 -16.09 -14.65 22.51
C ILE A 442 -16.41 -13.35 21.76
N VAL A 443 -16.03 -13.29 20.49
CA VAL A 443 -16.34 -12.16 19.60
C VAL A 443 -17.22 -12.67 18.46
N LYS A 444 -18.30 -11.95 18.17
CA LYS A 444 -19.25 -12.33 17.11
C LYS A 444 -19.32 -11.24 16.05
N TYR A 445 -19.27 -11.68 14.80
CA TYR A 445 -19.47 -10.84 13.62
C TYR A 445 -20.67 -11.35 12.84
N THR A 446 -21.63 -10.48 12.57
CA THR A 446 -22.75 -10.80 11.68
C THR A 446 -22.46 -10.17 10.33
N ARG A 447 -22.68 -10.92 9.25
CA ARG A 447 -22.49 -10.47 7.87
C ARG A 447 -23.68 -10.86 7.03
N THR A 448 -23.96 -10.03 6.03
CA THR A 448 -25.03 -10.26 5.06
C THR A 448 -24.42 -10.27 3.66
N LEU A 449 -24.61 -11.39 2.96
CA LEU A 449 -24.19 -11.57 1.58
C LEU A 449 -25.40 -11.36 0.66
N THR A 450 -25.19 -10.63 -0.42
CA THR A 450 -26.16 -10.48 -1.51
C THR A 450 -25.68 -11.30 -2.69
N ASN A 451 -26.56 -12.16 -3.23
CA ASN A 451 -26.27 -12.88 -4.47
C ASN A 451 -26.36 -11.94 -5.66
N VAL A 452 -25.27 -11.79 -6.42
CA VAL A 452 -25.22 -11.00 -7.65
C VAL A 452 -25.09 -11.86 -8.90
N GLY A 453 -25.08 -13.18 -8.74
CA GLY A 453 -25.08 -14.16 -9.81
C GLY A 453 -26.42 -14.89 -9.97
N ASN A 454 -26.35 -16.07 -10.56
CA ASN A 454 -27.49 -16.99 -10.69
C ASN A 454 -27.79 -17.70 -9.36
N ALA A 455 -28.87 -18.49 -9.34
CA ALA A 455 -29.16 -19.37 -8.20
C ALA A 455 -27.98 -20.32 -7.94
N ALA A 456 -27.54 -20.40 -6.68
CA ALA A 456 -26.39 -21.19 -6.27
C ALA A 456 -26.43 -21.46 -4.75
N THR A 457 -25.80 -22.58 -4.36
CA THR A 457 -25.62 -22.95 -2.95
C THR A 457 -24.14 -22.84 -2.61
N TYR A 458 -23.82 -21.97 -1.65
CA TYR A 458 -22.45 -21.74 -1.18
C TYR A 458 -22.19 -22.50 0.11
N LYS A 459 -21.01 -23.12 0.21
CA LYS A 459 -20.50 -23.75 1.44
C LYS A 459 -19.31 -22.97 1.95
N VAL A 460 -19.24 -22.80 3.27
CA VAL A 460 -18.12 -22.11 3.91
C VAL A 460 -16.96 -23.06 4.21
N THR A 461 -15.74 -22.57 4.05
CA THR A 461 -14.52 -23.20 4.55
C THR A 461 -13.67 -22.18 5.30
N ILE A 462 -12.93 -22.64 6.31
CA ILE A 462 -12.00 -21.82 7.09
C ILE A 462 -10.60 -22.41 6.93
N SER A 463 -9.62 -21.54 6.66
CA SER A 463 -8.21 -21.86 6.82
C SER A 463 -7.58 -20.92 7.85
N GLN A 464 -6.78 -21.44 8.77
CA GLN A 464 -6.21 -20.65 9.87
C GLN A 464 -4.77 -21.04 10.15
N GLU A 465 -3.98 -20.07 10.61
CA GLU A 465 -2.58 -20.27 11.01
C GLU A 465 -2.44 -20.81 12.44
N THR A 466 -3.50 -20.70 13.25
CA THR A 466 -3.48 -21.08 14.67
C THR A 466 -4.76 -21.79 15.08
N GLU A 467 -4.62 -22.88 15.82
CA GLU A 467 -5.72 -23.62 16.45
C GLU A 467 -6.13 -23.02 17.81
N ALA A 468 -5.42 -22.00 18.30
CA ALA A 468 -5.72 -21.35 19.56
C ALA A 468 -7.04 -20.57 19.55
N VAL A 469 -7.55 -20.24 18.36
CA VAL A 469 -8.81 -19.54 18.15
C VAL A 469 -9.78 -20.48 17.45
N LYS A 470 -10.88 -20.83 18.11
CA LYS A 470 -11.97 -21.58 17.49
C LYS A 470 -12.83 -20.62 16.67
N ILE A 471 -12.92 -20.86 15.37
CA ILE A 471 -13.76 -20.09 14.44
C ILE A 471 -14.96 -20.96 14.05
N LEU A 472 -16.18 -20.45 14.30
CA LEU A 472 -17.43 -21.12 13.94
C LEU A 472 -18.28 -20.21 13.06
N VAL A 473 -18.80 -20.73 11.95
CA VAL A 473 -19.68 -20.01 11.02
C VAL A 473 -21.06 -20.66 11.04
N LEU A 474 -22.12 -19.88 11.24
CA LEU A 474 -23.50 -20.37 11.21
C LEU A 474 -24.43 -19.45 10.40
N PRO A 475 -25.22 -19.97 9.45
CA PRO A 475 -25.18 -21.35 8.95
C PRO A 475 -23.88 -21.64 8.17
N GLU A 476 -23.52 -22.91 7.97
CA GLU A 476 -22.35 -23.33 7.16
C GLU A 476 -22.65 -23.40 5.65
N VAL A 477 -23.93 -23.30 5.29
CA VAL A 477 -24.43 -23.36 3.92
C VAL A 477 -25.41 -22.22 3.70
N LEU A 478 -25.27 -21.51 2.58
CA LEU A 478 -26.18 -20.46 2.14
C LEU A 478 -26.75 -20.84 0.77
N ASP A 479 -28.06 -21.00 0.71
CA ASP A 479 -28.78 -21.27 -0.53
C ASP A 479 -29.45 -19.99 -1.04
N PHE A 480 -29.14 -19.61 -2.28
CA PHE A 480 -29.75 -18.48 -2.96
C PHE A 480 -30.53 -18.98 -4.18
N SER A 481 -31.83 -18.74 -4.19
CA SER A 481 -32.72 -19.15 -5.26
C SER A 481 -32.86 -18.08 -6.34
N ASN A 482 -32.60 -16.80 -6.01
CA ASN A 482 -32.78 -15.68 -6.93
C ASN A 482 -31.60 -14.69 -6.88
N PRO A 483 -31.34 -13.95 -7.97
CA PRO A 483 -30.48 -12.77 -7.92
C PRO A 483 -31.02 -11.74 -6.92
N ASN A 484 -30.12 -11.00 -6.27
CA ASN A 484 -30.36 -10.01 -5.23
C ASN A 484 -30.95 -10.55 -3.92
N GLU A 485 -31.12 -11.87 -3.78
CA GLU A 485 -31.46 -12.47 -2.50
C GLU A 485 -30.33 -12.23 -1.49
N ARG A 486 -30.72 -11.88 -0.26
CA ARG A 486 -29.79 -11.59 0.84
C ARG A 486 -29.87 -12.68 1.89
N LYS A 487 -28.72 -13.15 2.35
CA LYS A 487 -28.63 -14.09 3.47
C LYS A 487 -27.61 -13.62 4.48
N THR A 488 -27.93 -13.87 5.74
CA THR A 488 -27.09 -13.48 6.88
C THR A 488 -26.44 -14.71 7.49
N TYR A 489 -25.20 -14.56 7.93
CA TYR A 489 -24.48 -15.55 8.70
C TYR A 489 -23.69 -14.88 9.82
N THR A 490 -23.34 -15.66 10.83
CA THR A 490 -22.60 -15.20 12.00
C THR A 490 -21.30 -15.99 12.11
N VAL A 491 -20.19 -15.28 12.26
CA VAL A 491 -18.88 -15.83 12.60
C VAL A 491 -18.63 -15.59 14.09
N THR A 492 -18.36 -16.66 14.83
CA THR A 492 -18.01 -16.62 16.25
C THR A 492 -16.56 -17.02 16.43
N PHE A 493 -15.77 -16.13 17.04
CA PHE A 493 -14.38 -16.34 17.41
C PHE A 493 -14.31 -16.60 18.91
N THR A 494 -13.80 -17.75 19.31
CA THR A 494 -13.63 -18.12 20.71
C THR A 494 -12.18 -18.43 20.98
N ALA A 495 -11.55 -17.64 21.84
CA ALA A 495 -10.14 -17.82 22.21
C ALA A 495 -9.96 -17.64 23.72
N ARG A 496 -8.98 -18.33 24.31
CA ARG A 496 -8.47 -17.94 25.64
C ARG A 496 -7.52 -16.75 25.48
N SER A 497 -7.00 -16.25 26.61
CA SER A 497 -5.97 -15.21 26.60
C SER A 497 -4.83 -15.58 25.64
N MET A 498 -4.63 -14.77 24.60
CA MET A 498 -3.57 -14.95 23.62
C MET A 498 -2.24 -14.38 24.15
N PRO A 499 -1.08 -14.89 23.68
CA PRO A 499 0.20 -14.26 23.99
C PRO A 499 0.24 -12.81 23.46
N SER A 500 0.74 -11.89 24.28
CA SER A 500 0.90 -10.49 23.89
C SER A 500 1.84 -10.35 22.68
N GLY A 501 1.54 -9.42 21.78
CA GLY A 501 2.35 -9.19 20.58
C GLY A 501 2.26 -10.28 19.50
N THR A 502 1.34 -11.24 19.62
CA THR A 502 1.10 -12.23 18.56
C THR A 502 -0.04 -11.77 17.66
N THR A 503 0.15 -11.80 16.35
CA THR A 503 -0.94 -11.68 15.39
C THR A 503 -0.94 -12.94 14.54
N SER A 504 -2.12 -13.49 14.30
CA SER A 504 -2.30 -14.67 13.45
C SER A 504 -3.41 -14.40 12.46
N PHE A 505 -3.41 -15.12 11.35
CA PHE A 505 -4.36 -14.88 10.29
C PHE A 505 -5.16 -16.14 9.96
N ALA A 506 -6.36 -15.90 9.45
CA ALA A 506 -7.24 -16.92 8.90
C ALA A 506 -7.94 -16.36 7.65
N HIS A 507 -8.61 -17.24 6.90
CA HIS A 507 -9.42 -16.88 5.76
C HIS A 507 -10.74 -17.64 5.83
N LEU A 508 -11.82 -16.92 5.56
CA LEU A 508 -13.15 -17.48 5.37
C LEU A 508 -13.47 -17.45 3.89
N GLU A 509 -13.87 -18.59 3.33
CA GLU A 509 -14.20 -18.72 1.92
C GLU A 509 -15.59 -19.32 1.76
N TRP A 510 -16.47 -18.63 1.04
CA TRP A 510 -17.69 -19.22 0.51
C TRP A 510 -17.46 -19.66 -0.93
N SER A 511 -17.82 -20.90 -1.26
CA SER A 511 -17.74 -21.41 -2.63
C SER A 511 -18.97 -22.22 -3.02
N ASP A 512 -19.42 -22.04 -4.26
CA ASP A 512 -20.41 -22.86 -4.96
C ASP A 512 -19.75 -23.84 -5.96
N GLY A 513 -18.41 -23.94 -5.93
CA GLY A 513 -17.60 -24.73 -6.88
C GLY A 513 -17.17 -23.97 -8.14
N LYS A 514 -17.74 -22.78 -8.42
CA LYS A 514 -17.34 -21.90 -9.53
C LYS A 514 -16.74 -20.59 -9.01
N HIS A 515 -17.41 -19.96 -8.06
CA HIS A 515 -17.03 -18.71 -7.44
C HIS A 515 -16.33 -18.98 -6.10
N ILE A 516 -15.42 -18.07 -5.75
CA ILE A 516 -14.70 -18.04 -4.48
C ILE A 516 -14.90 -16.65 -3.91
N VAL A 517 -15.55 -16.57 -2.75
CA VAL A 517 -15.80 -15.32 -2.02
C VAL A 517 -14.99 -15.37 -0.74
N ALA A 518 -13.75 -14.88 -0.81
CA ALA A 518 -12.76 -14.98 0.26
C ALA A 518 -12.71 -13.70 1.10
N SER A 519 -12.62 -13.86 2.43
CA SER A 519 -12.49 -12.76 3.38
C SER A 519 -11.30 -13.02 4.31
N PRO A 520 -10.29 -12.13 4.36
CA PRO A 520 -9.20 -12.28 5.30
C PRO A 520 -9.67 -11.99 6.73
N ILE A 521 -9.04 -12.68 7.68
CA ILE A 521 -9.28 -12.57 9.10
C ILE A 521 -7.93 -12.27 9.77
N ALA A 522 -7.82 -11.11 10.41
CA ALA A 522 -6.72 -10.80 11.32
C ALA A 522 -7.18 -11.08 12.75
N LEU A 523 -6.44 -11.92 13.47
CA LEU A 523 -6.71 -12.30 14.85
C LEU A 523 -5.71 -11.62 15.76
N ASN A 524 -6.17 -11.12 16.90
CA ASN A 524 -5.34 -10.52 17.94
C ASN A 524 -4.63 -9.24 17.48
N LEU A 525 -5.40 -8.29 16.93
CA LEU A 525 -4.93 -6.93 16.70
C LEU A 525 -5.04 -6.13 17.99
N GLN A 526 -3.91 -5.82 18.63
CA GLN A 526 -3.89 -4.79 19.65
C GLN A 526 -3.95 -3.43 18.96
N GLY A 527 -4.81 -2.54 19.44
CA GLY A 527 -4.67 -1.12 19.12
C GLY A 527 -3.29 -0.68 19.58
N ALA A 528 -2.51 -0.02 18.72
CA ALA A 528 -1.25 0.56 19.13
C ALA A 528 -1.52 1.45 20.35
N GLU A 529 -0.90 1.15 21.49
CA GLU A 529 -0.92 2.05 22.64
C GLU A 529 -0.47 3.44 22.14
N THR A 530 -1.27 4.46 22.42
CA THR A 530 -0.99 5.82 21.99
C THR A 530 0.37 6.27 22.54
N SER A 531 1.31 6.54 21.62
CA SER A 531 2.64 7.13 21.80
C SER A 531 3.72 6.24 22.44
N PRO A 532 4.95 6.28 21.91
CA PRO A 532 5.76 7.48 21.94
C PRO A 532 5.59 8.25 20.64
N THR A 533 5.63 9.58 20.74
CA THR A 533 5.93 10.50 19.65
C THR A 533 6.54 9.78 18.45
N VAL A 534 5.73 9.51 17.42
CA VAL A 534 6.29 9.39 16.08
C VAL A 534 7.05 10.69 15.92
N SER A 535 8.38 10.62 15.93
CA SER A 535 9.16 11.78 15.52
C SER A 535 8.61 12.10 14.14
N LEU A 536 7.86 13.19 14.07
CA LEU A 536 7.53 13.85 12.84
C LEU A 536 8.88 14.26 12.28
N HIS A 537 9.55 13.33 11.59
CA HIS A 537 10.39 13.74 10.52
C HIS A 537 9.44 14.47 9.59
N PRO A 538 9.65 15.76 9.31
CA PRO A 538 8.97 16.37 8.21
C PRO A 538 9.28 15.48 7.02
N GLN A 539 8.30 14.69 6.58
CA GLN A 539 8.24 14.32 5.19
C GLN A 539 8.06 15.65 4.48
N ASN A 540 9.19 16.33 4.28
CA ASN A 540 9.30 17.34 3.26
C ASN A 540 8.80 16.64 2.02
N TRP A 541 7.75 17.23 1.44
CA TRP A 541 7.18 16.96 0.14
C TRP A 541 8.21 17.20 -0.98
N GLY A 542 9.41 16.63 -0.82
CA GLY A 542 10.59 16.82 -1.64
C GLY A 542 10.92 15.60 -2.49
N GLU A 543 10.19 14.49 -2.37
CA GLU A 543 10.08 13.58 -3.51
C GLU A 543 9.04 14.17 -4.48
N PRO A 544 9.38 14.45 -5.74
CA PRO A 544 8.40 14.71 -6.78
C PRO A 544 7.72 13.39 -7.14
N THR A 545 6.97 12.82 -6.20
CA THR A 545 6.06 11.67 -6.41
C THR A 545 4.60 12.13 -6.56
N SER A 546 4.38 13.44 -6.72
CA SER A 546 3.13 14.00 -7.21
C SER A 546 3.38 15.14 -8.22
N LEU A 547 3.45 14.75 -9.49
CA LEU A 547 2.95 15.54 -10.61
C LEU A 547 2.06 14.65 -11.47
#